data_AF-A0A9E6JQ63-F1
#
_entry.id   AF-A0A9E6JQ63-F1
#
_cell.length_a   1.000
_cell.length_b   1.000
_cell.length_c   1.000
_cell.angle_alpha   90.00
_cell.angle_beta   90.00
_cell.angle_gamma   90.00
#
_symmetry.space_group_name_H-M   'P 1'
#
loop_
_entity.id
_entity.type
_entity.pdbx_description
1 polymer ?
#
loop_
_entity_poly.entity_id
_entity_poly.type
_entity_poly.pdbx_seq_one_letter_code
_entity_poly.pdbx_strand_id
1 'polypeptide(L)' 'GWKELYKMIEIRCFYNDPSIKSSLKFLRKTNWARVKIEEIYIDLISQEKKEM' A
#
# COMPACT_ATOMS: atom_id res chain seq x y z
N GLY A 1 0.83 -7.72 6.18
CA GLY A 1 1.57 -6.76 7.04
C GLY A 1 2.44 -5.84 6.19
N TRP A 2 3.27 -4.97 6.79
CA TRP A 2 4.10 -4.00 6.05
C TRP A 2 5.11 -4.66 5.10
N LYS A 3 5.65 -5.82 5.49
CA LYS A 3 6.60 -6.59 4.67
C LYS A 3 5.97 -7.11 3.38
N GLU A 4 4.73 -7.61 3.41
CA GLU A 4 4.01 -7.98 2.18
C GLU A 4 3.78 -6.76 1.28
N LEU A 5 3.40 -5.62 1.86
CA LEU A 5 3.16 -4.40 1.09
C LEU A 5 4.44 -3.90 0.40
N TYR A 6 5.59 -4.01 1.08
CA TYR A 6 6.89 -3.72 0.49
C TYR A 6 7.26 -4.66 -0.67
N LYS A 7 6.88 -5.95 -0.57
CA LYS A 7 7.08 -6.92 -1.66
C LYS A 7 6.20 -6.64 -2.88
N MET A 8 4.99 -6.11 -2.65
CA MET A 8 4.06 -5.73 -3.73
C MET A 8 4.48 -4.41 -4.39
N ILE A 9 4.97 -3.47 -3.59
CA ILE A 9 5.39 -2.15 -4.04
C ILE A 9 6.65 -1.81 -3.27
N GLU A 10 7.80 -1.81 -3.95
CA GLU A 10 9.15 -1.60 -3.38
C GLU A 10 9.36 -0.15 -2.86
N ILE A 11 8.47 0.30 -1.99
CA ILE A 11 8.45 1.63 -1.41
C ILE A 11 9.12 1.54 -0.04
N ARG A 12 10.27 2.19 0.07
CA ARG A 12 11.10 2.16 1.29
C ARG A 12 10.36 2.54 2.58
N CYS A 13 9.28 3.32 2.52
CA CYS A 13 8.51 3.70 3.72
C CYS A 13 7.79 2.52 4.40
N PHE A 14 7.60 1.39 3.71
CA PHE A 14 7.03 0.16 4.29
C PHE A 14 8.09 -0.79 4.85
N TYR A 15 9.37 -0.51 4.59
CA TYR A 15 10.50 -1.30 5.10
C TYR A 15 11.22 -0.60 6.25
N ASN A 16 11.45 0.71 6.14
CA ASN A 16 12.18 1.50 7.13
C ASN A 16 11.22 2.40 7.93
N ASP A 17 11.15 2.17 9.26
CA ASP A 17 10.21 2.82 10.19
C ASP A 17 8.75 2.83 9.70
N PRO A 18 8.15 1.64 9.46
CA PRO A 18 6.80 1.53 8.94
C PRO A 18 5.78 1.98 9.99
N SER A 19 5.27 3.19 9.81
CA SER A 19 4.16 3.73 10.59
C SER A 19 3.09 4.29 9.66
N ILE A 20 1.86 4.35 10.17
CA ILE A 20 0.74 4.95 9.42
C ILE A 20 1.06 6.42 9.11
N LYS A 21 1.63 7.17 10.07
CA LYS A 21 1.96 8.59 9.89
C LYS A 21 3.06 8.81 8.83
N SER A 22 4.15 8.04 8.88
CA SER A 22 5.27 8.15 7.93
C SER A 22 4.83 7.75 6.52
N SER A 23 4.06 6.66 6.40
CA SER A 23 3.50 6.18 5.14
C SER A 23 2.53 7.19 4.52
N LEU A 24 1.57 7.72 5.28
CA LEU A 24 0.63 8.72 4.78
C LEU A 24 1.34 10.01 4.35
N LYS A 25 2.36 10.46 5.09
CA LYS A 25 3.18 11.62 4.71
C LYS A 25 3.91 11.38 3.39
N PHE A 26 4.43 10.17 3.15
CA PHE A 26 5.07 9.79 1.90
C PHE A 26 4.08 9.73 0.74
N LEU A 27 2.97 8.98 0.90
CA LEU A 27 1.94 8.83 -0.12
C LEU A 27 1.29 10.17 -0.52
N ARG A 28 1.26 11.14 0.39
CA ARG A 28 0.82 12.51 0.07
C ARG A 28 1.72 13.27 -0.89
N LYS A 29 3.02 13.00 -0.84
CA LYS A 29 4.03 13.64 -1.70
C LYS A 29 4.23 12.87 -3.00
N THR A 30 4.00 11.56 -2.97
CA THR A 30 4.29 10.65 -4.08
C THR A 30 2.97 10.09 -4.64
N ASN A 31 2.34 10.85 -5.54
CA ASN A 31 1.00 10.53 -6.05
C ASN A 31 0.91 9.15 -6.73
N TRP A 32 1.90 8.78 -7.57
CA TRP A 32 1.89 7.47 -8.24
C TRP A 32 1.87 6.30 -7.25
N ALA A 33 2.55 6.45 -6.11
CA ALA A 33 2.59 5.43 -5.07
C ALA A 33 1.23 5.29 -4.37
N ARG A 34 0.51 6.41 -4.18
CA ARG A 34 -0.86 6.40 -3.66
C ARG A 34 -1.79 5.64 -4.60
N VAL A 35 -1.77 5.98 -5.90
CA VAL A 35 -2.61 5.31 -6.89
C VAL A 35 -2.35 3.80 -6.91
N LYS A 36 -1.08 3.39 -6.87
CA LYS A 36 -0.73 1.96 -6.83
C LYS A 36 -1.29 1.23 -5.60
N ILE A 37 -1.24 1.87 -4.43
CA ILE A 37 -1.83 1.32 -3.19
C ILE A 37 -3.35 1.19 -3.32
N GLU A 38 -4.02 2.19 -3.89
CA GLU A 38 -5.47 2.19 -4.10
C GLU A 38 -5.90 1.07 -5.05
N GLU A 39 -5.17 0.86 -6.15
CA GLU A 39 -5.37 -0.26 -7.08
C GLU A 39 -5.30 -1.61 -6.36
N ILE A 40 -4.22 -1.84 -5.59
CA ILE A 40 -4.03 -3.09 -4.85
C ILE A 40 -5.17 -3.31 -3.84
N TYR A 41 -5.62 -2.24 -3.18
CA TYR A 41 -6.75 -2.33 -2.26
C TYR A 41 -8.05 -2.71 -2.97
N ILE A 42 -8.35 -2.11 -4.12
CA ILE A 42 -9.54 -2.45 -4.92
C ILE A 42 -9.47 -3.91 -5.38
N ASP A 43 -8.31 -4.39 -5.80
CA ASP A 43 -8.11 -5.78 -6.22
C ASP A 43 -8.36 -6.74 -5.06
N LEU A 44 -7.82 -6.46 -3.87
CA LEU A 44 -8.03 -7.27 -2.67
C LEU A 44 -9.51 -7.36 -2.30
N ILE A 45 -10.21 -6.23 -2.24
CA ILE A 45 -11.64 -6.19 -1.94
C ILE A 45 -12.47 -6.89 -3.02
N SER A 46 -12.05 -6.79 -4.28
CA SER A 46 -12.73 -7.47 -5.39
C SER A 46 -12.54 -8.99 -5.35
N GLN A 47 -11.41 -9.48 -4.83
CA GLN A 47 -11.20 -10.91 -4.57
C GLN A 47 -12.05 -11.38 -3.39
N GLU A 48 -12.07 -10.64 -2.27
CA GLU A 48 -12.91 -10.98 -1.11
C GLU A 48 -14.41 -11.09 -1.48
N LYS A 49 -14.90 -10.19 -2.35
CA LYS A 49 -16.28 -10.24 -2.84
C LYS A 49 -16.59 -11.39 -3.79
N LYS A 50 -15.59 -11.98 -4.45
CA LYS A 50 -15.79 -13.14 -5.35
C LYS A 50 -15.93 -14.44 -4.57
N GLU A 51 -15.37 -14.50 -3.37
CA GLU A 51 -15.37 -15.68 -2.51
C GLU A 51 -16.58 -15.75 -1.57
N MET A 52 -17.44 -14.71 -1.59
CA MET A 52 -18.62 -14.54 -0.74
C MET A 52 -19.91 -14.71 -1.54
#